data_AF-A0ABD2MRA5-F1
#
_entry.id   AF-A0ABD2MRA5-F1
#
_cell.length_a   1.000
_cell.length_b   1.000
_cell.length_c   1.000
_cell.angle_alpha   90.00
_cell.angle_beta   90.00
_cell.angle_gamma   90.00
#
_symmetry.space_group_name_H-M   'P 1'
#
loop_
_entity.id
_entity.type
_entity.pdbx_description
1 polymer ?
#
loop_
_entity_poly.entity_id
_entity_poly.type
_entity_poly.pdbx_seq_one_letter_code
_entity_poly.pdbx_strand_id
1 'polypeptide(L)'
;MNRNNQTDLFLCGDTNINLLNKRLGQVRTLLNLLAEFNLTPIVEEPTRNTVEFGTWIDNIFVSKEIDMYCAAEVMGTFLSDHTYQIVNIDYLTVSEESAIQGNQTESKRIFKTENIEQFKAQIGAVK
;
A
#
# COMPACT_ATOMS: atom_id res chain seq x y z
N MET A 1 8.68 25.11 -13.30
CA MET A 1 7.34 24.87 -12.73
C MET A 1 7.47 24.86 -11.21
N ASN A 2 6.60 25.59 -10.51
CA ASN A 2 6.68 25.84 -9.07
C ASN A 2 6.19 24.60 -8.30
N ARG A 3 7.02 24.00 -7.42
CA ARG A 3 6.71 22.78 -6.66
C ARG A 3 5.75 22.97 -5.46
N ASN A 4 5.27 24.19 -5.24
CA ASN A 4 4.79 24.63 -3.93
C ASN A 4 3.35 24.21 -3.53
N ASN A 5 2.72 23.22 -4.17
CA ASN A 5 1.34 22.84 -3.78
C ASN A 5 0.92 21.39 -4.08
N GLN A 6 1.85 20.50 -4.42
CA GLN A 6 1.51 19.11 -4.72
C GLN A 6 1.89 18.24 -3.53
N THR A 7 0.88 17.66 -2.88
CA THR A 7 1.05 16.77 -1.72
C THR A 7 1.49 15.40 -2.20
N ASP A 8 2.59 14.89 -1.65
CA ASP A 8 2.98 13.49 -1.85
C ASP A 8 1.89 12.57 -1.30
N LEU A 9 1.38 11.68 -2.15
CA LEU A 9 0.26 10.83 -1.82
C LEU A 9 0.65 9.36 -1.95
N PHE A 10 0.40 8.62 -0.87
CA PHE A 10 0.37 7.16 -0.88
C PHE A 10 -1.07 6.70 -0.71
N LEU A 11 -1.55 5.87 -1.64
CA LEU A 11 -2.84 5.20 -1.56
C LEU A 11 -2.59 3.69 -1.46
N CYS A 12 -2.83 3.14 -0.27
CA CYS A 12 -2.62 1.73 0.02
C CYS A 12 -3.94 1.04 0.34
N GLY A 13 -4.14 -0.19 -0.12
CA GLY A 13 -5.27 -1.00 0.33
C GLY A 13 -5.53 -2.26 -0.48
N ASP A 14 -6.36 -3.13 0.08
CA ASP A 14 -6.92 -4.29 -0.60
C ASP A 14 -8.09 -3.85 -1.48
N THR A 15 -7.88 -3.89 -2.79
CA THR A 15 -8.89 -3.52 -3.79
C THR A 15 -9.78 -4.68 -4.20
N ASN A 16 -9.41 -5.91 -3.83
CA ASN A 16 -9.98 -7.16 -4.36
C ASN A 16 -10.01 -7.23 -5.91
N ILE A 17 -9.17 -6.44 -6.59
CA ILE A 17 -9.02 -6.43 -8.05
C ILE A 17 -7.65 -7.00 -8.41
N ASN A 18 -7.63 -8.15 -9.10
CA ASN A 18 -6.39 -8.81 -9.48
C ASN A 18 -5.68 -8.09 -10.65
N LEU A 19 -4.65 -7.30 -10.35
CA LEU A 19 -3.90 -6.52 -11.33
C LEU A 19 -2.96 -7.37 -12.23
N LEU A 20 -2.74 -8.66 -11.91
CA LEU A 20 -2.02 -9.58 -12.82
C LEU A 20 -2.76 -9.76 -14.15
N ASN A 21 -4.09 -9.62 -14.16
CA ASN A 21 -4.91 -9.79 -15.37
C ASN A 21 -5.31 -8.43 -15.98
N LYS A 22 -4.33 -7.75 -16.59
CA LYS A 22 -4.50 -6.43 -17.22
C LYS A 22 -5.56 -6.38 -18.35
N ARG A 23 -6.08 -7.53 -18.80
CA ARG A 23 -7.11 -7.62 -19.85
C ARG A 23 -8.53 -7.42 -19.33
N LEU A 24 -8.75 -7.56 -18.02
CA LEU A 24 -10.09 -7.40 -17.43
C LEU A 24 -10.55 -5.94 -17.44
N GLY A 25 -11.84 -5.73 -17.72
CA GLY A 25 -12.43 -4.39 -17.77
C GLY A 25 -12.26 -3.62 -16.45
N GLN A 26 -12.51 -4.28 -15.31
CA GLN A 26 -12.37 -3.68 -13.98
C GLN A 26 -10.94 -3.21 -13.67
N VAL A 27 -9.93 -3.95 -14.13
CA VAL A 27 -8.52 -3.59 -13.96
C VAL A 27 -8.22 -2.33 -14.76
N ARG A 28 -8.67 -2.28 -16.02
CA ARG A 28 -8.52 -1.08 -16.86
C ARG A 28 -9.23 0.14 -16.29
N THR A 29 -10.45 -0.03 -15.78
CA THR A 29 -11.20 1.06 -15.14
C THR A 29 -10.44 1.61 -13.93
N LEU A 30 -9.93 0.75 -13.06
CA LEU A 30 -9.14 1.16 -11.90
C LEU A 30 -7.86 1.90 -12.33
N LEU A 31 -7.09 1.34 -13.25
CA LEU A 31 -5.84 1.95 -13.72
C LEU A 31 -6.09 3.29 -14.43
N ASN A 32 -7.15 3.41 -15.21
CA ASN A 32 -7.53 4.67 -15.86
C ASN A 32 -7.91 5.74 -14.83
N LEU A 33 -8.74 5.37 -13.84
CA LEU A 33 -9.11 6.28 -12.76
C LEU A 33 -7.87 6.78 -12.01
N LEU A 34 -6.96 5.88 -11.64
CA LEU A 34 -5.74 6.25 -10.94
C LEU A 34 -4.82 7.13 -11.79
N ALA A 35 -4.73 6.85 -13.09
CA ALA A 35 -3.97 7.68 -14.02
C ALA A 35 -4.52 9.11 -14.13
N GLU A 36 -5.84 9.32 -14.03
CA GLU A 36 -6.45 10.66 -13.98
C GLU A 36 -5.97 11.47 -12.78
N PHE A 37 -5.57 10.81 -11.69
CA PHE A 37 -5.00 11.43 -10.49
C PHE A 37 -3.46 11.37 -10.41
N ASN A 38 -2.78 11.02 -11.51
CA ASN A 38 -1.33 10.82 -11.56
C ASN A 38 -0.80 9.81 -10.52
N LEU A 39 -1.60 8.76 -10.25
CA LEU A 39 -1.24 7.69 -9.34
C LEU A 39 -0.74 6.47 -10.12
N THR A 40 0.44 5.97 -9.77
CA THR A 40 1.06 4.78 -10.37
C THR A 40 1.24 3.67 -9.33
N PRO A 41 1.03 2.39 -9.69
CA PRO A 41 1.34 1.28 -8.80
C PRO A 41 2.86 1.12 -8.66
N ILE A 42 3.35 0.88 -7.44
CA ILE A 42 4.78 0.62 -7.17
C ILE A 42 5.10 -0.84 -6.83
N VAL A 43 4.06 -1.67 -6.65
CA VAL A 43 4.17 -3.12 -6.52
C VAL A 43 3.77 -3.73 -7.85
N GLU A 44 4.42 -4.80 -8.31
CA GLU A 44 4.03 -5.51 -9.55
C GLU A 44 4.02 -7.04 -9.39
N GLU A 45 3.94 -7.54 -8.16
CA GLU A 45 4.03 -8.96 -7.83
C GLU A 45 2.84 -9.46 -6.98
N PRO A 46 2.58 -10.78 -6.91
CA PRO A 46 1.44 -11.31 -6.15
C PRO A 46 1.50 -10.98 -4.65
N THR A 47 0.39 -10.49 -4.11
CA THR A 47 0.29 -10.01 -2.72
C THR A 47 -0.58 -10.90 -1.85
N ARG A 48 -1.35 -11.78 -2.47
CA ARG A 48 -2.08 -12.86 -1.83
C ARG A 48 -1.70 -14.17 -2.49
N ASN A 49 -1.20 -15.11 -1.70
CA ASN A 49 -0.80 -16.42 -2.14
C ASN A 49 -1.70 -17.47 -1.50
N THR A 50 -2.40 -18.23 -2.33
CA THR A 50 -3.09 -19.46 -1.94
C THR A 50 -2.21 -20.67 -2.27
N VAL A 51 -2.64 -21.88 -1.92
CA VAL A 51 -1.91 -23.13 -2.23
C VAL A 51 -1.63 -23.29 -3.73
N GLU A 52 -2.50 -22.75 -4.58
CA GLU A 52 -2.51 -23.03 -6.02
C GLU A 52 -2.19 -21.79 -6.88
N PHE A 53 -2.52 -20.58 -6.41
CA PHE A 53 -2.41 -19.36 -7.21
C PHE A 53 -2.00 -18.14 -6.37
N GLY A 54 -1.24 -17.24 -7.00
CA GLY A 54 -0.97 -15.89 -6.51
C GLY A 54 -1.87 -14.85 -7.19
N THR A 55 -2.44 -13.93 -6.41
CA THR A 55 -3.17 -12.76 -6.92
C THR A 55 -2.54 -11.48 -6.41
N TRP A 56 -2.57 -10.44 -7.24
CA TRP A 56 -2.11 -9.10 -6.86
C TRP A 56 -3.34 -8.22 -6.62
N ILE A 57 -3.76 -8.12 -5.36
CA ILE A 57 -5.01 -7.42 -4.96
C ILE A 57 -4.78 -6.31 -3.93
N ASP A 58 -3.69 -6.40 -3.17
CA ASP A 58 -3.21 -5.37 -2.28
C ASP A 58 -2.32 -4.42 -3.08
N ASN A 59 -2.71 -3.16 -3.18
CA ASN A 59 -2.02 -2.22 -4.04
C ASN A 59 -1.45 -1.07 -3.23
N ILE A 60 -0.29 -0.60 -3.66
CA ILE A 60 0.29 0.67 -3.23
C ILE A 60 0.43 1.53 -4.48
N PHE A 61 -0.31 2.63 -4.49
CA PHE A 61 -0.21 3.66 -5.52
C PHE A 61 0.44 4.90 -4.96
N VAL A 62 1.29 5.55 -5.74
CA VAL A 62 1.97 6.77 -5.35
C VAL A 62 1.76 7.86 -6.37
N SER A 63 1.81 9.12 -5.93
CA SER A 63 1.86 10.25 -6.85
C SER A 63 3.12 10.20 -7.70
N LYS A 64 3.00 10.58 -8.97
CA LYS A 64 4.09 10.57 -9.95
C LYS A 64 5.36 11.30 -9.49
N GLU A 65 5.21 12.32 -8.65
CA GLU A 65 6.32 13.11 -8.13
C GLU A 65 7.21 12.31 -7.17
N ILE A 66 6.64 11.40 -6.38
CA ILE A 66 7.36 10.59 -5.40
C ILE A 66 7.74 9.20 -5.93
N ASP A 67 7.11 8.75 -7.03
CA ASP A 67 7.35 7.46 -7.68
C ASP A 67 8.84 7.14 -7.88
N MET A 68 9.62 8.11 -8.36
CA MET A 68 11.06 7.93 -8.61
C MET A 68 11.92 7.74 -7.36
N TYR A 69 11.37 8.02 -6.17
CA TYR A 69 12.03 7.88 -4.87
C TYR A 69 11.51 6.68 -4.09
N CYS A 70 10.56 5.92 -4.65
CA CYS A 70 9.94 4.80 -3.98
C CYS A 70 10.41 3.47 -4.60
N ALA A 71 10.75 2.52 -3.74
CA ALA A 71 10.89 1.12 -4.11
C ALA A 71 10.00 0.27 -3.20
N ALA A 72 9.30 -0.72 -3.75
CA ALA A 72 8.47 -1.62 -2.96
C ALA A 72 8.99 -3.05 -3.03
N GLU A 73 8.80 -3.78 -1.92
CA GLU A 73 9.12 -5.20 -1.81
C GLU A 73 7.90 -5.93 -1.23
N VAL A 74 7.56 -7.09 -1.80
CA VAL A 74 6.57 -8.00 -1.23
C VAL A 74 7.26 -9.17 -0.54
N MET A 75 6.87 -9.45 0.70
CA MET A 75 7.41 -10.58 1.44
C MET A 75 6.30 -11.34 2.18
N GLY A 76 6.42 -12.67 2.22
CA GLY A 76 5.45 -13.53 2.91
C GLY A 76 5.87 -13.85 4.35
N THR A 77 4.92 -13.89 5.29
CA THR A 77 5.16 -14.37 6.66
C THR A 77 4.63 -15.78 6.94
N PHE A 78 4.02 -16.46 5.96
CA PHE A 78 3.33 -17.76 6.12
C PHE A 78 2.21 -17.81 7.19
N LEU A 79 1.89 -16.67 7.84
CA LEU A 79 0.86 -16.57 8.87
C LEU A 79 -0.51 -16.15 8.33
N SER A 80 -0.55 -15.60 7.11
CA SER A 80 -1.75 -15.22 6.36
C SER A 80 -1.55 -15.63 4.90
N ASP A 81 -2.65 -15.81 4.17
CA ASP A 81 -2.64 -15.90 2.72
C ASP A 81 -2.29 -14.55 2.07
N HIS A 82 -2.32 -13.44 2.80
CA HIS A 82 -1.75 -12.16 2.37
C HIS A 82 -0.28 -12.02 2.79
N THR A 83 0.49 -11.44 1.89
CA THR A 83 1.86 -10.97 2.10
C THR A 83 1.88 -9.59 2.74
N TYR A 84 3.03 -9.19 3.28
CA TYR A 84 3.26 -7.80 3.65
C TYR A 84 4.06 -7.09 2.56
N GLN A 85 3.89 -5.77 2.52
CA GLN A 85 4.55 -4.89 1.57
C GLN A 85 5.42 -3.90 2.34
N ILE A 86 6.66 -3.74 1.90
CA ILE A 86 7.58 -2.72 2.39
C ILE A 86 7.70 -1.66 1.31
N VAL A 87 7.65 -0.38 1.70
CA VAL A 87 7.97 0.74 0.82
C VAL A 87 9.19 1.45 1.38
N ASN A 88 10.28 1.42 0.62
CA ASN A 88 11.49 2.20 0.85
C ASN A 88 11.33 3.55 0.15
N ILE A 89 11.56 4.64 0.88
CA ILE A 89 11.42 6.01 0.36
C ILE A 89 12.78 6.71 0.49
N ASP A 90 13.44 6.93 -0.64
CA ASP A 90 14.74 7.58 -0.72
C ASP A 90 14.56 9.09 -0.93
N TYR A 91 14.25 9.81 0.15
CA TYR A 91 14.27 11.27 0.11
C TYR A 91 15.73 11.75 0.05
N LEU A 92 16.17 12.30 -1.10
CA LEU A 92 17.42 13.06 -1.18
C LEU A 92 17.29 14.27 -0.26
N THR A 93 17.85 14.17 0.95
CA THR A 93 17.97 15.28 1.88
C THR A 93 18.90 16.33 1.25
N VAL A 94 18.33 17.35 0.63
CA VAL A 94 19.08 18.57 0.32
C VAL A 94 19.14 19.42 1.58
N SER A 95 20.04 19.07 2.50
CA SER A 95 20.82 20.01 3.32
C SER A 95 21.74 19.29 4.32
N GLU A 96 22.99 19.75 4.36
CA GLU A 96 24.15 19.17 5.06
C GLU A 96 24.12 19.27 6.61
N GLU A 97 22.98 19.54 7.26
CA GLU A 97 22.96 19.87 8.70
C GLU A 97 22.05 19.01 9.59
N SER A 98 21.35 18.01 9.05
CA SER A 98 20.57 17.09 9.90
C SER A 98 21.44 15.93 10.34
N ALA A 99 22.20 16.16 11.41
CA ALA A 99 22.84 15.12 12.20
C ALA A 99 21.87 13.95 12.41
N ILE A 100 22.38 12.74 12.19
CA ILE A 100 21.72 11.44 12.38
C ILE A 100 21.01 11.42 13.74
N GLN A 101 19.73 11.78 13.78
CA GLN A 101 18.84 11.38 14.85
C GLN A 101 18.43 9.95 14.51
N GLY A 102 18.94 9.00 15.30
CA GLY A 102 18.86 7.57 15.02
C GLY A 102 17.47 7.09 14.61
N ASN A 103 17.43 6.01 13.84
CA ASN A 103 16.21 5.39 13.34
C ASN A 103 15.16 5.25 14.46
N GLN A 104 14.03 5.93 14.33
CA GLN A 104 12.86 5.72 15.18
C GLN A 104 11.93 4.74 14.47
N THR A 105 11.68 3.59 15.08
CA THR A 105 10.68 2.62 14.61
C THR A 105 9.42 2.78 15.45
N GLU A 106 8.34 3.24 14.85
CA GLU A 106 7.03 3.30 15.48
C GLU A 106 6.07 2.26 14.84
N SER A 107 5.44 1.43 15.67
CA SER A 107 4.35 0.54 15.24
C SER A 107 3.03 1.10 15.76
N LYS A 108 2.16 1.57 14.85
CA LYS A 108 0.85 2.14 15.20
C LYS A 108 -0.26 1.36 14.52
N ARG A 109 -1.23 0.88 15.31
CA ARG A 109 -2.47 0.30 14.79
C ARG A 109 -3.64 1.17 15.26
N ILE A 110 -4.41 1.71 14.31
CA ILE A 110 -5.56 2.57 14.60
C ILE A 110 -6.83 1.76 14.33
N PHE A 111 -7.59 1.48 15.38
CA PHE A 111 -8.91 0.86 15.27
C PHE A 111 -9.99 1.91 15.47
N LYS A 112 -11.05 1.86 14.66
CA LYS A 112 -12.28 2.58 14.98
C LYS A 112 -12.96 1.90 16.17
N THR A 113 -13.47 2.71 17.10
CA THR A 113 -14.19 2.21 18.28
C THR A 113 -15.35 1.31 17.87
N GLU A 114 -16.09 1.66 16.82
CA GLU A 114 -17.22 0.86 16.33
C GLU A 114 -16.79 -0.55 15.87
N ASN A 115 -15.63 -0.67 15.21
CA ASN A 115 -15.11 -1.96 14.75
C ASN A 115 -14.74 -2.87 15.92
N ILE A 116 -14.20 -2.30 17.00
CA ILE A 116 -13.89 -3.05 18.23
C ILE A 116 -15.17 -3.57 18.87
N GLU A 117 -16.21 -2.74 18.95
CA GLU A 117 -17.49 -3.12 19.54
C GLU A 117 -18.20 -4.22 18.74
N GLN A 118 -18.23 -4.09 17.40
CA GLN A 118 -18.78 -5.12 16.53
C GLN A 118 -18.01 -6.45 16.64
N PHE A 119 -16.68 -6.39 16.66
CA PHE A 119 -15.85 -7.58 16.81
C PHE A 119 -16.08 -8.29 18.17
N LYS A 120 -16.19 -7.52 19.27
CA LYS A 120 -16.53 -8.06 20.59
C LYS A 120 -17.91 -8.72 20.60
N ALA A 121 -18.90 -8.11 19.96
CA ALA A 121 -20.23 -8.67 19.85
C ALA A 121 -20.23 -10.01 19.08
N GLN A 122 -19.44 -10.12 18.01
CA GLN A 122 -19.31 -11.36 17.24
C GLN A 122 -18.67 -12.50 18.03
N ILE A 123 -17.64 -12.22 18.84
CA ILE A 123 -17.01 -13.24 19.69
C ILE A 123 -17.93 -13.64 20.86
N GLY A 124 -18.65 -12.68 21.45
CA GLY A 124 -19.60 -12.95 22.53
C GLY A 124 -20.88 -13.69 22.11
N ALA A 125 -21.18 -13.73 20.81
CA ALA A 125 -22.35 -14.39 20.24
C ALA A 125 -22.11 -15.87 19.89
N VAL A 126 -20.87 -16.37 19.98
CA VAL A 126 -20.57 -17.79 19.83
C VAL A 126 -20.76 -18.47 21.20
N LYS A 127 -21.94 -19.04 21.43
CA LYS A 127 -22.22 -19.99 22.51
C LYS A 127 -22.69 -21.31 21.91
#